data_AF-W1YJN1-F1
#
_entry.id   AF-W1YJN1-F1
#
_cell.length_a   1.000
_cell.length_b   1.000
_cell.length_c   1.000
_cell.angle_alpha   90.00
_cell.angle_beta   90.00
_cell.angle_gamma   90.00
#
_symmetry.space_group_name_H-M   'P 1'
#
loop_
_entity.id
_entity.type
_entity.pdbx_description
1 polymer ?
#
loop_
_entity_poly.entity_id
_entity_poly.type
_entity_poly.pdbx_seq_one_letter_code
_entity_poly.pdbx_strand_id
1 'polypeptide(L)' 'MEMENNLNKKIDFEAIKKLKFDERGLIPAIAQDVNTKEVLMLAYMNEE' A
#
# COMPACT_ATOMS: atom_id res chain seq x y z
N MET A 1 6.01 -34.78 6.92
CA MET A 1 5.22 -34.62 8.16
C MET A 1 5.90 -33.49 8.92
N GLU A 2 5.45 -32.25 8.92
CA GLU A 2 4.23 -31.61 8.43
C GLU A 2 4.63 -30.34 7.66
N MET A 3 4.02 -30.15 6.48
CA MET A 3 3.96 -28.86 5.81
C MET A 3 2.89 -28.04 6.53
N GLU A 4 3.31 -27.20 7.47
CA GLU A 4 2.45 -26.24 8.16
C GLU A 4 3.37 -25.03 8.47
N ASN A 5 3.12 -23.77 8.10
CA ASN A 5 1.89 -23.06 7.80
C ASN A 5 2.21 -21.82 6.94
N ASN A 6 1.90 -21.85 5.64
CA ASN A 6 1.91 -20.68 4.76
C ASN A 6 0.52 -19.99 4.76
N LEU A 7 -0.03 -19.72 5.95
CA LEU A 7 -1.38 -19.14 6.07
C LEU A 7 -1.48 -17.94 7.04
N ASN A 8 -0.38 -17.23 7.28
CA ASN A 8 -0.42 -15.99 8.06
C ASN A 8 0.55 -14.93 7.51
N LYS A 9 0.43 -14.59 6.22
CA LYS A 9 0.82 -13.25 5.77
C LYS A 9 -0.26 -12.29 6.25
N LYS A 10 -0.35 -12.13 7.57
CA LYS A 10 -1.25 -11.23 8.27
C LYS A 10 -0.99 -9.87 7.65
N ILE A 11 -2.01 -9.26 7.07
CA ILE A 11 -1.91 -7.90 6.51
C ILE A 11 -1.26 -7.04 7.60
N ASP A 12 -0.02 -6.61 7.38
CA ASP A 12 0.74 -5.81 8.33
C ASP A 12 0.11 -4.42 8.36
N PHE A 13 -1.00 -4.27 9.09
CA PHE A 13 -1.63 -2.97 9.32
C PHE A 13 -0.66 -1.97 10.00
N GLU A 14 0.42 -2.45 10.60
CA GLU A 14 1.54 -1.62 11.08
C GLU A 14 2.29 -0.90 9.95
N ALA A 15 2.23 -1.39 8.71
CA ALA A 15 2.85 -0.73 7.56
C ALA A 15 2.20 0.64 7.28
N ILE A 16 0.88 0.76 7.51
CA ILE A 16 0.15 2.03 7.34
C ILE A 16 0.65 3.07 8.35
N LYS A 17 0.91 2.67 9.61
CA LYS A 17 1.46 3.55 10.65
C LYS A 17 2.90 4.01 10.39
N LYS A 18 3.61 3.35 9.46
CA LYS A 18 5.00 3.66 9.10
C LYS A 18 5.11 4.42 7.78
N LEU A 19 3.99 4.82 7.16
CA LEU A 19 4.00 5.61 5.94
C LEU A 19 4.73 6.94 6.19
N LYS A 20 5.61 7.30 5.25
CA LYS A 20 6.33 8.56 5.28
C LYS A 20 5.51 9.59 4.52
N PHE A 21 5.02 10.57 5.25
CA PHE A 21 4.38 11.75 4.67
C PHE A 21 5.43 12.83 4.41
N ASP A 22 5.16 13.65 3.40
CA ASP A 22 5.94 14.86 3.11
C ASP A 22 5.68 15.94 4.18
N GLU A 23 6.39 17.07 4.13
CA GLU A 23 6.28 18.19 5.11
C GLU A 23 4.85 18.75 5.22
N ARG A 24 4.05 18.53 4.19
CA ARG A 24 2.63 18.95 4.11
C ARG A 24 1.65 17.89 4.60
N GLY A 25 2.13 16.74 5.10
CA GLY A 25 1.28 15.62 5.53
C GLY A 25 0.67 14.83 4.37
N LEU A 26 1.30 14.84 3.19
CA LEU A 26 0.80 14.19 1.98
C LEU A 26 1.70 13.04 1.52
N ILE A 27 1.11 12.01 0.92
CA ILE A 27 1.79 10.90 0.25
C ILE A 27 1.41 10.87 -1.24
N PRO A 28 2.36 10.69 -2.18
CA PRO A 28 2.02 10.47 -3.57
C PRO A 28 1.34 9.12 -3.76
N ALA A 29 0.25 9.10 -4.51
CA ALA A 29 -0.55 7.92 -4.83
C ALA A 29 -0.70 7.78 -6.34
N ILE A 30 -0.54 6.55 -6.85
CA ILE A 30 -0.68 6.24 -8.27
C ILE A 30 -1.85 5.28 -8.44
N ALA A 31 -2.85 5.66 -9.22
CA ALA A 31 -3.91 4.77 -9.64
C ALA A 31 -3.45 4.02 -10.90
N GLN A 32 -3.44 2.69 -10.83
CA GLN A 32 -3.04 1.82 -11.92
C GLN A 32 -4.13 0.78 -12.17
N ASP A 33 -4.41 0.50 -13.45
CA ASP A 33 -5.31 -0.60 -13.80
C ASP A 33 -4.70 -1.95 -13.41
N VAL A 34 -5.49 -2.76 -12.70
CA VAL A 34 -4.99 -4.02 -12.11
C VAL A 34 -4.63 -5.08 -13.16
N ASN A 35 -5.28 -5.05 -14.33
CA ASN A 35 -5.14 -6.08 -15.37
C ASN A 35 -4.04 -5.72 -16.37
N THR A 36 -4.08 -4.49 -16.88
CA THR A 36 -3.20 -3.97 -17.94
C THR A 36 -1.91 -3.37 -17.39
N LYS A 37 -1.89 -3.01 -16.09
CA LYS A 37 -0.80 -2.26 -15.45
C LYS A 37 -0.59 -0.85 -16.02
N GLU A 38 -1.58 -0.32 -16.73
CA GLU A 38 -1.54 1.06 -17.21
C GLU A 38 -1.71 2.03 -16.03
N VAL A 39 -0.86 3.07 -15.99
CA VAL A 39 -0.98 4.15 -15.01
C VAL A 39 -2.06 5.11 -15.45
N LEU A 40 -3.10 5.26 -14.64
CA LEU A 40 -4.27 6.09 -14.93
C LEU A 40 -4.11 7.51 -14.38
N MET A 41 -3.55 7.66 -13.18
CA MET A 41 -3.46 8.96 -12.50
C MET A 41 -2.34 8.99 -11.47
N LEU A 42 -1.71 10.16 -11.32
CA LEU A 42 -0.88 10.53 -10.18
C LEU A 42 -1.64 11.56 -9.32
N ALA A 43 -1.74 11.31 -8.03
CA ALA A 43 -2.39 12.17 -7.05
C ALA A 43 -1.60 12.23 -5.74
N TYR A 44 -2.07 13.04 -4.80
CA TYR A 44 -1.58 13.07 -3.42
C TYR A 44 -2.73 12.77 -2.47
N MET A 45 -2.44 12.05 -1.39
CA MET A 45 -3.40 11.67 -0.34
C MET A 45 -2.86 12.10 1.02
N ASN A 46 -3.74 12.45 1.96
CA ASN A 46 -3.41 12.66 3.38
C ASN A 46 -3.69 11.37 4.18
N GLU A 47 -3.59 11.43 5.51
CA GLU A 47 -3.86 10.30 6.41
C GLU A 47 -5.36 9.99 6.60
N GLU A 48 -6.24 10.96 6.31
CA GLU A 48 -7.68 10.90 6.59
C GLU A 48 -8.50 10.02 5.63
#